data_AF-A0A7V4AT01-F1
#
_entry.id   AF-A0A7V4AT01-F1
#
_cell.length_a   1.000
_cell.length_b   1.000
_cell.length_c   1.000
_cell.angle_alpha   90.00
_cell.angle_beta   90.00
_cell.angle_gamma   90.00
#
_symmetry.space_group_name_H-M   'P 1'
#
loop_
_entity.id
_entity.type
_entity.pdbx_description
1 polymer ?
#
loop_
_entity_poly.entity_id
_entity_poly.type
_entity_poly.pdbx_seq_one_letter_code
_entity_poly.pdbx_strand_id
1 'polypeptide(L)'
;MASGVPRNAEGVRWDHLFIVDVVAPGSRVLDLGCGRGTLLKMLVERKQVRGTGIEIVEEKVYDAVAKGVTVYHGDFGEGLGYYPDNSFDYVILSQTLQEAKETVAVLSEALRVGRYVVASFPNFGHWKARWQLLATGRAPVTESLPYEWYNTPNIHSLTIKDFRIFTREQQIRIVREFFVGARKPLRFWPNLRAAYGVFLLEKSTG
;
A
#
# COMPACT_ATOMS: atom_id res chain seq x y z
N MET A 1 -1.41 -16.53 -5.23
CA MET A 1 -0.03 -16.73 -4.74
C MET A 1 0.25 -15.70 -3.66
N ALA A 2 0.98 -16.04 -2.60
CA ALA A 2 1.26 -15.10 -1.52
C ALA A 2 1.97 -13.87 -2.09
N SER A 3 1.47 -12.66 -1.79
CA SER A 3 2.16 -11.43 -2.11
C SER A 3 3.58 -11.51 -1.54
N GLY A 4 4.59 -11.18 -2.34
CA GLY A 4 6.02 -11.26 -2.01
C GLY A 4 6.50 -10.37 -0.86
N VAL A 5 5.58 -9.98 0.02
CA VAL A 5 5.77 -9.04 1.11
C VAL A 5 6.57 -9.70 2.22
N PRO A 6 7.64 -9.04 2.69
CA PRO A 6 8.38 -9.49 3.85
C PRO A 6 7.49 -9.60 5.09
N ARG A 7 7.68 -10.69 5.83
CA ARG A 7 6.98 -11.00 7.08
C ARG A 7 7.95 -11.03 8.26
N ASN A 8 7.44 -10.81 9.46
CA ASN A 8 8.19 -11.03 10.70
C ASN A 8 8.23 -12.53 11.05
N ALA A 9 8.86 -12.88 12.18
CA ALA A 9 8.96 -14.27 12.65
C ALA A 9 7.60 -14.92 12.95
N GLU A 10 6.58 -14.12 13.23
CA GLU A 10 5.20 -14.57 13.52
C GLU A 10 4.34 -14.67 12.25
N GLY A 11 4.93 -14.45 11.07
CA GLY A 11 4.22 -14.52 9.80
C GLY A 11 3.36 -13.29 9.47
N VAL A 12 3.44 -12.20 10.23
CA VAL A 12 2.73 -10.95 9.99
C VAL A 12 3.52 -10.08 9.01
N ARG A 13 2.85 -9.46 8.03
CA ARG A 13 3.50 -8.55 7.08
C ARG A 13 4.03 -7.31 7.78
N TRP A 14 5.23 -6.88 7.44
CA TRP A 14 5.86 -5.70 8.04
C TRP A 14 5.12 -4.40 7.76
N ASP A 15 4.52 -4.26 6.57
CA ASP A 15 3.73 -3.08 6.24
C ASP A 15 2.43 -3.01 7.05
N HIS A 16 1.77 -4.14 7.30
CA HIS A 16 0.62 -4.20 8.22
C HIS A 16 1.02 -3.74 9.63
N LEU A 17 2.18 -4.18 10.14
CA LEU A 17 2.65 -3.77 11.46
C LEU A 17 2.89 -2.25 11.53
N PHE A 18 3.49 -1.66 10.49
CA PHE A 18 3.65 -0.21 10.41
C PHE A 18 2.31 0.52 10.33
N ILE A 19 1.37 0.04 9.52
CA ILE A 19 0.03 0.62 9.42
C ILE A 19 -0.68 0.60 10.78
N VAL A 20 -0.63 -0.53 11.48
CA VAL A 20 -1.17 -0.64 12.85
C VAL A 20 -0.46 0.32 13.80
N ASP A 21 0.84 0.56 13.67
CA ASP A 21 1.55 1.54 14.53
C ASP A 21 1.07 2.98 14.30
N VAL A 22 0.90 3.39 13.03
CA VAL A 22 0.58 4.79 12.68
C VAL A 22 -0.90 5.14 12.76
N VAL A 23 -1.80 4.17 12.66
CA VAL A 23 -3.25 4.40 12.78
C VAL A 23 -3.62 4.59 14.24
N ALA A 24 -4.23 5.73 14.53
CA ALA A 24 -4.72 6.05 15.86
C ALA A 24 -5.89 5.13 16.28
N PRO A 25 -6.00 4.77 17.57
CA PRO A 25 -7.15 4.02 18.07
C PRO A 25 -8.48 4.75 17.82
N GLY A 26 -9.54 4.00 17.52
CA GLY A 26 -10.89 4.53 17.30
C GLY A 26 -11.11 5.25 15.97
N SER A 27 -10.08 5.36 15.13
CA SER A 27 -10.15 6.06 13.84
C SER A 27 -11.12 5.43 12.84
N ARG A 28 -11.66 6.26 11.94
CA ARG A 28 -12.36 5.82 10.74
C ARG A 28 -11.35 5.51 9.65
N VAL A 29 -11.39 4.28 9.13
CA VAL A 29 -10.39 3.77 8.18
C VAL A 29 -11.07 3.28 6.92
N LEU A 30 -10.55 3.67 5.76
CA LEU A 30 -10.87 3.09 4.46
C LEU A 30 -9.67 2.30 3.93
N ASP A 31 -9.84 1.02 3.61
CA ASP A 31 -8.78 0.16 3.03
C ASP A 31 -9.10 -0.17 1.57
N LEU A 32 -8.32 0.38 0.64
CA LEU A 32 -8.51 0.23 -0.80
C LEU A 32 -7.74 -1.00 -1.29
N GLY A 33 -8.44 -1.94 -1.92
CA GLY A 33 -7.87 -3.26 -2.21
C GLY A 33 -7.62 -4.05 -0.93
N CYS A 34 -8.61 -4.07 -0.03
CA CYS A 34 -8.47 -4.65 1.32
C CYS A 34 -8.19 -6.17 1.31
N GLY A 35 -8.30 -6.81 0.14
CA GLY A 35 -8.08 -8.23 -0.04
C GLY A 35 -8.98 -9.05 0.87
N ARG A 36 -8.41 -10.04 1.56
CA ARG A 36 -9.15 -10.90 2.49
C ARG A 36 -9.45 -10.24 3.84
N GLY A 37 -9.37 -8.91 3.96
CA GLY A 37 -9.66 -8.17 5.19
C GLY A 37 -8.68 -8.40 6.36
N THR A 38 -7.51 -9.00 6.13
CA THR A 38 -6.54 -9.30 7.21
C THR A 38 -6.05 -8.05 7.92
N LEU A 39 -5.77 -6.97 7.18
CA LEU A 39 -5.33 -5.71 7.77
C LEU A 39 -6.45 -5.03 8.56
N LEU A 40 -7.64 -4.90 7.96
CA LEU A 40 -8.82 -4.35 8.64
C LEU A 40 -9.12 -5.09 9.93
N LYS A 41 -9.11 -6.43 9.92
CA LYS A 41 -9.30 -7.23 11.14
C LYS A 41 -8.28 -6.88 12.23
N MET A 42 -7.01 -6.79 11.87
CA MET A 42 -5.96 -6.39 12.83
C MET A 42 -6.20 -5.00 13.41
N LEU A 43 -6.63 -4.04 12.59
CA LEU A 43 -6.93 -2.69 13.05
C LEU A 43 -8.16 -2.67 13.97
N VAL A 44 -9.21 -3.44 13.66
CA VAL A 44 -10.40 -3.54 14.51
C VAL A 44 -10.02 -4.14 15.87
N GLU A 45 -9.31 -5.26 15.88
CA GLU A 45 -8.95 -5.98 17.11
C GLU A 45 -7.95 -5.20 17.98
N ARG A 46 -6.93 -4.57 17.37
CA ARG A 46 -5.83 -3.94 18.12
C ARG A 46 -6.04 -2.45 18.38
N LYS A 47 -6.86 -1.79 17.56
CA LYS A 47 -7.01 -0.33 17.56
C LYS A 47 -8.47 0.12 17.60
N GLN A 48 -9.45 -0.79 17.62
CA GLN A 48 -10.87 -0.46 17.72
C GLN A 48 -11.34 0.50 16.61
N VAL A 49 -10.74 0.40 15.43
CA VAL A 49 -11.10 1.27 14.30
C VAL A 49 -12.50 0.97 13.79
N ARG A 50 -13.14 1.98 13.19
CA ARG A 50 -14.31 1.80 12.32
C ARG A 50 -13.80 1.66 10.89
N GLY A 51 -13.57 0.42 10.47
CA GLY A 51 -12.94 0.09 9.20
C GLY A 51 -13.94 -0.32 8.11
N THR A 52 -13.76 0.22 6.90
CA THR A 52 -14.45 -0.19 5.68
C THR A 52 -13.42 -0.57 4.62
N GLY A 53 -13.64 -1.66 3.90
CA GLY A 53 -12.80 -2.08 2.77
C GLY A 53 -13.50 -1.89 1.43
N ILE A 54 -12.70 -1.71 0.37
CA ILE A 54 -13.13 -1.87 -1.02
C ILE A 54 -12.27 -2.96 -1.65
N GLU A 55 -12.89 -3.94 -2.31
CA GLU A 55 -12.16 -5.01 -3.01
C GLU A 55 -12.95 -5.44 -4.25
N ILE A 56 -12.22 -5.66 -5.35
CA ILE A 56 -12.81 -6.04 -6.65
C ILE A 56 -13.00 -7.55 -6.80
N VAL A 57 -12.19 -8.37 -6.10
CA VAL A 57 -12.24 -9.83 -6.19
C VAL A 57 -13.25 -10.39 -5.20
N GLU A 58 -14.36 -10.91 -5.73
CA GLU A 58 -15.51 -11.44 -4.99
C GLU A 58 -15.11 -12.48 -3.92
N GLU A 59 -14.26 -13.46 -4.25
CA GLU A 59 -13.78 -14.47 -3.29
C GLU A 59 -13.15 -13.83 -2.04
N LYS A 60 -12.37 -12.76 -2.22
CA LYS A 60 -11.72 -12.08 -1.11
C LYS A 60 -12.71 -11.27 -0.27
N VAL A 61 -13.77 -10.73 -0.90
CA VAL A 61 -14.87 -10.06 -0.21
C VAL A 61 -15.55 -11.04 0.74
N TYR A 62 -15.87 -12.25 0.29
CA TYR A 62 -16.45 -13.29 1.16
C TYR A 62 -15.56 -13.62 2.35
N ASP A 63 -14.26 -13.82 2.12
CA ASP A 63 -13.27 -14.06 3.19
C ASP A 63 -13.21 -12.92 4.21
N ALA A 64 -13.33 -11.68 3.75
CA ALA A 64 -13.29 -10.49 4.59
C ALA A 64 -14.59 -10.37 5.42
N VAL A 65 -15.76 -10.54 4.80
CA VAL A 65 -17.05 -10.52 5.49
C VAL A 65 -17.13 -11.65 6.53
N ALA A 66 -16.63 -12.85 6.21
CA ALA A 66 -16.55 -13.97 7.15
C ALA A 66 -15.67 -13.67 8.39
N LYS A 67 -14.74 -12.71 8.28
CA LYS A 67 -13.94 -12.20 9.40
C LYS A 67 -14.61 -11.09 10.20
N GLY A 68 -15.82 -10.69 9.82
CA GLY A 68 -16.58 -9.63 10.48
C GLY A 68 -16.14 -8.21 10.09
N VAL A 69 -15.47 -8.03 8.96
CA VAL A 69 -15.12 -6.69 8.45
C VAL A 69 -16.10 -6.24 7.36
N THR A 70 -16.42 -4.94 7.36
CA THR A 70 -17.30 -4.31 6.35
C THR A 70 -16.53 -4.13 5.06
N VAL A 71 -17.01 -4.72 3.96
CA VAL A 71 -16.38 -4.60 2.63
C VAL A 71 -17.41 -4.30 1.57
N TYR A 72 -17.12 -3.31 0.73
CA TYR A 72 -17.83 -3.03 -0.51
C TYR A 72 -17.15 -3.77 -1.67
N HIS A 73 -17.94 -4.51 -2.44
CA HIS A 73 -17.46 -5.16 -3.66
C HIS A 73 -17.48 -4.15 -4.80
N GLY A 74 -16.29 -3.76 -5.29
CA GLY A 74 -16.18 -2.82 -6.40
C GLY A 74 -14.77 -2.36 -6.69
N ASP A 75 -14.65 -1.52 -7.73
CA ASP A 75 -13.41 -0.86 -8.09
C ASP A 75 -13.14 0.31 -7.14
N PHE A 76 -11.91 0.42 -6.61
CA PHE A 76 -11.56 1.48 -5.67
C PHE A 76 -11.42 2.86 -6.34
N GLY A 77 -11.09 2.90 -7.63
CA GLY A 77 -11.00 4.13 -8.41
C GLY A 77 -12.36 4.81 -8.53
N GLU A 78 -13.43 4.03 -8.72
CA GLU A 78 -14.81 4.53 -8.67
C GLU A 78 -15.30 4.71 -7.22
N GLY A 79 -14.94 3.77 -6.34
CA GLY A 79 -15.45 3.70 -4.97
C GLY A 79 -15.09 4.90 -4.09
N LEU A 80 -13.96 5.58 -4.35
CA LEU A 80 -13.59 6.81 -3.65
C LEU A 80 -14.58 7.97 -3.90
N GLY A 81 -15.17 8.03 -5.09
CA GLY A 81 -16.11 9.09 -5.48
C GLY A 81 -17.43 9.07 -4.70
N TYR A 82 -17.76 7.95 -4.05
CA TYR A 82 -18.98 7.82 -3.24
C TYR A 82 -18.85 8.44 -1.85
N TYR A 83 -17.64 8.83 -1.44
CA TYR A 83 -17.39 9.39 -0.12
C TYR A 83 -17.20 10.91 -0.18
N PRO A 84 -17.89 11.67 0.70
CA PRO A 84 -17.62 13.08 0.90
C PRO A 84 -16.18 13.36 1.38
N ASP A 85 -15.75 14.61 1.26
CA ASP A 85 -14.47 15.08 1.78
C ASP A 85 -14.33 14.77 3.29
N ASN A 86 -13.13 14.40 3.72
CA ASN A 86 -12.80 14.14 5.14
C ASN A 86 -13.69 13.09 5.84
N SER A 87 -14.25 12.15 5.08
CA SER A 87 -15.04 11.03 5.60
C SER A 87 -14.22 10.08 6.50
N PHE A 88 -12.91 9.99 6.26
CA PHE A 88 -12.01 9.07 6.95
C PHE A 88 -10.83 9.79 7.60
N ASP A 89 -10.34 9.23 8.70
CA ASP A 89 -9.11 9.71 9.32
C ASP A 89 -7.89 9.12 8.62
N TYR A 90 -8.00 7.89 8.11
CA TYR A 90 -6.97 7.22 7.32
C TYR A 90 -7.56 6.51 6.10
N VAL A 91 -6.92 6.67 4.95
CA VAL A 91 -7.12 5.84 3.75
C VAL A 91 -5.86 5.02 3.52
N ILE A 92 -6.00 3.73 3.24
CA ILE A 92 -4.89 2.80 3.11
C ILE A 92 -4.86 2.23 1.70
N LEU A 93 -3.69 2.27 1.06
CA LEU A 93 -3.37 1.64 -0.21
C LEU A 93 -2.19 0.68 0.01
N SER A 94 -2.48 -0.48 0.63
CA SER A 94 -1.45 -1.46 0.99
C SER A 94 -1.13 -2.40 -0.18
N GLN A 95 -0.13 -2.04 -0.98
CA GLN A 95 0.21 -2.70 -2.25
C GLN A 95 -0.89 -2.60 -3.30
N THR A 96 -1.61 -1.48 -3.30
CA THR A 96 -2.69 -1.22 -4.25
C THR A 96 -2.30 -0.12 -5.24
N LEU A 97 -1.45 0.83 -4.82
CA LEU A 97 -1.13 2.03 -5.61
C LEU A 97 -0.50 1.70 -6.97
N GLN A 98 0.37 0.70 -7.04
CA GLN A 98 1.04 0.31 -8.28
C GLN A 98 0.13 -0.41 -9.29
N GLU A 99 -1.08 -0.78 -8.88
CA GLU A 99 -2.13 -1.38 -9.72
C GLU A 99 -3.13 -0.31 -10.21
N ALA A 100 -3.10 0.90 -9.65
CA ALA A 100 -4.02 1.97 -9.99
C ALA A 100 -3.72 2.57 -11.36
N LYS A 101 -4.69 2.51 -12.29
CA LYS A 101 -4.61 3.07 -13.65
C LYS A 101 -4.17 4.54 -13.66
N GLU A 102 -4.79 5.34 -12.80
CA GLU A 102 -4.55 6.78 -12.68
C GLU A 102 -4.02 7.10 -11.28
N THR A 103 -2.73 6.83 -11.04
CA THR A 103 -2.07 6.99 -9.73
C THR A 103 -2.29 8.39 -9.12
N VAL A 104 -2.20 9.45 -9.92
CA VAL A 104 -2.41 10.84 -9.45
C VAL A 104 -3.85 11.04 -8.97
N ALA A 105 -4.83 10.63 -9.77
CA ALA A 105 -6.24 10.81 -9.46
C ALA A 105 -6.63 10.02 -8.19
N VAL A 106 -6.21 8.75 -8.11
CA VAL A 106 -6.49 7.90 -6.95
C VAL A 106 -5.88 8.47 -5.68
N LEU A 107 -4.63 8.95 -5.72
CA LEU A 107 -3.98 9.50 -4.54
C LEU A 107 -4.60 10.85 -4.13
N SER A 108 -4.98 11.69 -5.10
CA SER A 108 -5.68 12.95 -4.87
C SER A 108 -7.03 12.71 -4.19
N GLU A 109 -7.82 11.77 -4.70
CA GLU A 109 -9.11 11.40 -4.12
C GLU A 109 -8.97 10.76 -2.73
N ALA A 110 -7.95 9.91 -2.53
CA ALA A 110 -7.64 9.37 -1.21
C ALA A 110 -7.31 10.47 -0.18
N LEU A 111 -6.56 11.50 -0.58
CA LEU A 111 -6.25 12.68 0.24
C LEU A 111 -7.44 13.64 0.39
N ARG A 112 -8.45 13.58 -0.50
CA ARG A 112 -9.70 14.34 -0.38
C ARG A 112 -10.61 13.72 0.68
N VAL A 113 -10.81 12.40 0.63
CA VAL A 113 -11.71 11.70 1.56
C VAL A 113 -11.04 11.36 2.89
N GLY A 114 -9.71 11.31 2.93
CA GLY A 114 -8.91 10.94 4.10
C GLY A 114 -8.01 12.07 4.59
N ARG A 115 -7.91 12.23 5.92
CA ARG A 115 -6.91 13.14 6.51
C ARG A 115 -5.47 12.66 6.29
N TYR A 116 -5.24 11.37 6.51
CA TYR A 116 -3.98 10.71 6.24
C TYR A 116 -4.14 9.62 5.19
N VAL A 117 -3.12 9.43 4.36
CA VAL A 117 -3.06 8.31 3.42
C VAL A 117 -1.85 7.46 3.70
N VAL A 118 -2.02 6.14 3.83
CA VAL A 118 -0.91 5.20 3.92
C VAL A 118 -0.75 4.49 2.59
N ALA A 119 0.41 4.62 1.94
CA ALA A 119 0.72 3.93 0.69
C ALA A 119 1.91 2.99 0.89
N SER A 120 1.77 1.73 0.45
CA SER A 120 2.90 0.79 0.38
C SER A 120 3.00 0.15 -0.99
N PHE A 121 4.22 -0.09 -1.47
CA PHE A 121 4.48 -0.68 -2.78
C PHE A 121 5.83 -1.39 -2.83
N PRO A 122 6.00 -2.37 -3.73
CA PRO A 122 7.30 -2.99 -3.98
C PRO A 122 8.26 -1.96 -4.61
N ASN A 123 9.52 -2.00 -4.20
CA ASN A 123 10.55 -1.08 -4.69
C ASN A 123 11.29 -1.70 -5.89
N PHE A 124 10.97 -1.24 -7.10
CA PHE A 124 11.67 -1.64 -8.33
C PHE A 124 13.15 -1.23 -8.33
N GLY A 125 13.53 -0.25 -7.49
CA GLY A 125 14.88 0.24 -7.33
C GLY A 125 15.83 -0.72 -6.59
N HIS A 126 15.35 -1.86 -6.10
CA HIS A 126 16.15 -2.81 -5.33
C HIS A 126 17.34 -3.39 -6.12
N TRP A 127 18.48 -3.62 -5.46
CA TRP A 127 19.73 -4.03 -6.11
C TRP A 127 19.61 -5.32 -6.94
N LYS A 128 18.80 -6.29 -6.50
CA LYS A 128 18.56 -7.54 -7.26
C LYS A 128 17.94 -7.24 -8.64
N ALA A 129 16.97 -6.32 -8.68
CA ALA A 129 16.31 -5.95 -9.93
C ALA A 129 17.28 -5.24 -10.88
N ARG A 130 18.08 -4.30 -10.35
CA ARG A 130 19.14 -3.62 -11.13
C ARG A 130 20.15 -4.60 -11.70
N TRP A 131 20.61 -5.54 -10.88
CA TRP A 131 21.61 -6.52 -11.30
C TRP A 131 21.08 -7.47 -12.36
N GLN A 132 19.85 -7.99 -12.22
CA GLN A 132 19.24 -8.84 -13.24
C GLN A 132 19.10 -8.10 -14.57
N LEU A 133 18.60 -6.87 -14.55
CA LEU A 133 18.47 -6.06 -15.77
C LEU A 133 19.84 -5.83 -16.42
N LEU A 134 20.86 -5.46 -15.64
CA LEU A 134 22.21 -5.24 -16.13
C LEU A 134 22.85 -6.49 -16.72
N ALA A 135 22.75 -7.63 -16.02
CA ALA A 135 23.43 -8.86 -16.38
C ALA A 135 22.72 -9.65 -17.49
N THR A 136 21.40 -9.53 -17.61
CA THR A 136 20.60 -10.35 -18.53
C THR A 136 19.88 -9.56 -19.61
N GLY A 137 19.74 -8.25 -19.46
CA GLY A 137 18.92 -7.41 -20.35
C GLY A 137 17.41 -7.68 -20.27
N ARG A 138 16.95 -8.52 -19.32
CA ARG A 138 15.54 -8.90 -19.18
C ARG A 138 14.84 -8.10 -18.08
N ALA A 139 13.52 -7.96 -18.21
CA ALA A 139 12.68 -7.44 -17.13
C ALA A 139 12.91 -8.26 -15.84
N PRO A 140 13.22 -7.61 -14.71
CA PRO A 140 13.57 -8.34 -13.50
C PRO A 140 12.38 -9.09 -12.88
N VAL A 141 12.63 -10.32 -12.43
CA VAL A 141 11.68 -11.11 -11.64
C VAL A 141 12.33 -11.39 -10.28
N THR A 142 11.70 -10.90 -9.22
CA THR A 142 12.24 -10.99 -7.85
C THR A 142 11.16 -11.44 -6.87
N GLU A 143 11.54 -11.80 -5.65
CA GLU A 143 10.56 -12.17 -4.60
C GLU A 143 9.46 -11.10 -4.40
N SER A 144 9.82 -9.82 -4.45
CA SER A 144 8.89 -8.69 -4.32
C SER A 144 8.19 -8.28 -5.63
N LEU A 145 8.65 -8.80 -6.77
CA LEU A 145 8.11 -8.56 -8.11
C LEU A 145 8.06 -9.91 -8.85
N PRO A 146 7.18 -10.86 -8.43
CA PRO A 146 7.23 -12.25 -8.87
C PRO A 146 6.47 -12.49 -10.19
N TYR A 147 6.32 -11.45 -11.01
CA TYR A 147 5.53 -11.49 -12.24
C TYR A 147 6.42 -11.24 -13.44
N GLU A 148 6.11 -11.90 -14.55
CA GLU A 148 6.68 -11.55 -15.84
C GLU A 148 6.07 -10.23 -16.33
N TRP A 149 6.80 -9.52 -17.19
CA TRP A 149 6.40 -8.20 -17.68
C TRP A 149 5.03 -8.20 -18.40
N TYR A 150 4.62 -9.35 -18.96
CA TYR A 150 3.36 -9.52 -19.70
C TYR A 150 2.20 -10.06 -18.85
N ASN A 151 2.43 -10.41 -17.57
CA ASN A 151 1.40 -10.99 -16.69
C ASN A 151 1.44 -10.43 -15.26
N THR A 152 1.78 -9.15 -15.13
CA THR A 152 1.82 -8.43 -13.85
C THR A 152 0.54 -7.62 -13.62
N PRO A 153 -0.01 -7.60 -12.40
CA PRO A 153 -1.04 -6.63 -12.02
C PRO A 153 -0.47 -5.23 -11.78
N ASN A 154 0.84 -5.14 -11.49
CA ASN A 154 1.52 -3.87 -11.28
C ASN A 154 1.77 -3.20 -12.63
N ILE A 155 1.04 -2.13 -12.91
CA ILE A 155 1.19 -1.37 -14.16
C ILE A 155 2.30 -0.30 -14.06
N HIS A 156 2.70 0.07 -12.84
CA HIS A 156 3.75 1.05 -12.59
C HIS A 156 4.99 0.41 -11.98
N SER A 157 6.16 0.66 -12.58
CA SER A 157 7.47 0.28 -12.03
C SER A 157 7.97 1.35 -11.05
N LEU A 158 7.41 1.36 -9.85
CA LEU A 158 7.66 2.41 -8.86
C LEU A 158 8.93 2.14 -8.04
N THR A 159 9.77 3.16 -7.85
CA THR A 159 10.87 3.14 -6.88
C THR A 159 10.59 4.07 -5.70
N ILE A 160 11.26 3.82 -4.57
CA ILE A 160 11.20 4.71 -3.40
C ILE A 160 11.67 6.13 -3.76
N LYS A 161 12.67 6.25 -4.64
CA LYS A 161 13.18 7.55 -5.08
C LYS A 161 12.14 8.28 -5.94
N ASP A 162 11.52 7.59 -6.89
CA ASP A 162 10.49 8.19 -7.77
C ASP A 162 9.29 8.64 -6.94
N PHE A 163 8.85 7.83 -5.97
CA PHE A 163 7.73 8.19 -5.11
C PHE A 163 7.99 9.45 -4.28
N ARG A 164 9.20 9.62 -3.74
CA ARG A 164 9.57 10.85 -3.00
C ARG A 164 9.58 12.09 -3.90
N ILE A 165 10.05 11.95 -5.15
CA ILE A 165 10.02 13.02 -6.15
C ILE A 165 8.57 13.39 -6.47
N PHE A 166 7.77 12.36 -6.78
CA PHE A 166 6.35 12.48 -7.07
C PHE A 166 5.58 13.19 -5.95
N THR A 167 5.72 12.78 -4.70
CA THR A 167 5.03 13.44 -3.58
C THR A 167 5.40 14.93 -3.47
N ARG A 168 6.65 15.29 -3.76
CA ARG A 168 7.08 16.70 -3.75
C ARG A 168 6.43 17.49 -4.89
N GLU A 169 6.38 16.91 -6.09
CA GLU A 169 5.75 17.53 -7.26
C GLU A 169 4.24 17.72 -7.08
N GLN A 170 3.58 16.79 -6.39
CA GLN A 170 2.15 16.86 -6.07
C GLN A 170 1.85 17.67 -4.79
N GLN A 171 2.85 18.31 -4.17
CA GLN A 171 2.70 19.05 -2.91
C GLN A 171 2.04 18.19 -1.80
N ILE A 172 2.47 16.95 -1.70
CA ILE A 172 2.06 15.98 -0.67
C ILE A 172 3.17 15.90 0.36
N ARG A 173 2.81 16.04 1.64
CA ARG A 173 3.74 15.92 2.76
C ARG A 173 3.89 14.46 3.16
N ILE A 174 5.12 13.95 3.17
CA ILE A 174 5.45 12.67 3.81
C ILE A 174 5.61 12.92 5.31
N VAL A 175 4.70 12.37 6.11
CA VAL A 175 4.69 12.49 7.58
C VAL A 175 5.60 11.45 8.22
N ARG A 176 5.55 10.21 7.73
CA ARG A 176 6.42 9.11 8.16
C ARG A 176 6.75 8.21 6.98
N GLU A 177 7.90 7.58 7.05
CA GLU A 177 8.35 6.58 6.07
C GLU A 177 8.95 5.37 6.78
N PHE A 178 8.74 4.20 6.21
CA PHE A 178 9.23 2.93 6.71
C PHE A 178 9.64 2.03 5.56
N PHE A 179 10.80 1.38 5.70
CA PHE A 179 11.41 0.61 4.64
C PHE A 179 11.70 -0.80 5.12
N VAL A 180 11.34 -1.77 4.28
CA VAL A 180 11.44 -3.18 4.62
C VAL A 180 12.38 -3.85 3.63
N GLY A 181 13.49 -4.40 4.12
CA GLY A 181 14.34 -5.30 3.34
C GLY A 181 13.73 -6.69 3.22
N ALA A 182 14.50 -7.67 2.73
CA ALA A 182 13.99 -9.03 2.56
C ALA A 182 13.48 -9.70 3.86
N ARG A 183 14.07 -9.36 5.02
CA ARG A 183 13.74 -10.00 6.31
C ARG A 183 13.46 -9.03 7.46
N LYS A 184 13.95 -7.79 7.37
CA LYS A 184 13.90 -6.83 8.48
C LYS A 184 13.77 -5.39 7.98
N PRO A 185 13.28 -4.48 8.84
CA PRO A 185 13.30 -3.06 8.57
C PRO A 185 14.72 -2.54 8.36
N LEU A 186 14.85 -1.50 7.54
CA LEU A 186 16.13 -0.83 7.30
C LEU A 186 15.97 0.67 7.16
N ARG A 187 17.07 1.41 7.37
CA ARG A 187 17.11 2.87 7.26
C ARG A 187 18.15 3.37 6.24
N PHE A 188 19.20 2.59 6.02
CA PHE A 188 20.31 2.98 5.16
C PHE A 188 20.09 2.53 3.71
N TRP A 189 20.32 3.44 2.76
CA TRP A 189 20.11 3.25 1.32
C TRP A 189 18.79 2.56 0.95
N PRO A 190 17.64 3.11 1.38
CA PRO A 190 16.36 2.43 1.23
C PRO A 190 16.02 2.13 -0.22
N ASN A 191 16.29 3.07 -1.14
CA ASN A 191 16.02 2.84 -2.56
C ASN A 191 16.82 1.68 -3.17
N LEU A 192 18.00 1.36 -2.63
CA LEU A 192 18.84 0.26 -3.11
C LEU A 192 18.56 -1.06 -2.39
N ARG A 193 18.25 -1.01 -1.08
CA ARG A 193 18.22 -2.17 -0.18
C ARG A 193 16.83 -2.62 0.26
N ALA A 194 15.83 -1.74 0.21
CA ALA A 194 14.47 -2.09 0.59
C ALA A 194 13.78 -2.85 -0.53
N ALA A 195 13.08 -3.92 -0.18
CA ALA A 195 12.14 -4.61 -1.05
C ALA A 195 10.82 -3.83 -1.15
N TYR A 196 10.42 -3.14 -0.07
CA TYR A 196 9.18 -2.36 -0.01
C TYR A 196 9.38 -1.02 0.69
N GLY A 197 8.63 -0.01 0.23
CA GLY A 197 8.45 1.26 0.92
C GLY A 197 7.03 1.40 1.45
N VAL A 198 6.88 2.01 2.62
CA VAL A 198 5.60 2.36 3.23
C VAL A 198 5.66 3.81 3.68
N PHE A 199 4.65 4.60 3.32
CA PHE A 199 4.62 6.04 3.53
C PHE A 199 3.29 6.44 4.15
N LEU A 200 3.36 7.26 5.18
CA LEU A 200 2.22 8.02 5.71
C LEU A 200 2.27 9.41 5.12
N LEU A 201 1.18 9.81 4.48
CA LEU A 201 1.04 11.04 3.70
C LEU A 201 -0.04 11.91 4.30
N GLU A 202 0.09 13.20 4.09
CA GLU A 202 -0.87 14.24 4.45
C GLU A 202 -0.87 15.30 3.35
N LYS A 203 -2.01 15.97 3.14
CA LYS A 203 -2.08 17.11 2.23
C LYS A 203 -1.16 18.21 2.74
N SER A 204 -0.32 18.81 1.89
CA SER A 204 0.47 19.96 2.34
C SER A 204 -0.48 21.12 2.62
N THR A 205 -0.51 21.57 3.87
CA THR A 205 -1.06 22.89 4.20
C THR A 205 -0.08 23.91 3.62
N GLY A 206 -0.53 24.64 2.59
CA GLY A 206 0.22 25.78 2.06
C GLY A 206 0.43 26.88 3.09
#